data_AF-A0A3D5XPB7-F1
#
_entry.id   AF-A0A3D5XPB7-F1
#
_cell.length_a   1.000
_cell.length_b   1.000
_cell.length_c   1.000
_cell.angle_alpha   90.00
_cell.angle_beta   90.00
_cell.angle_gamma   90.00
#
_symmetry.space_group_name_H-M   'P 1'
#
loop_
_entity.id
_entity.type
_entity.pdbx_description
1 polymer ?
#
loop_
_entity_poly.entity_id
_entity_poly.type
_entity_poly.pdbx_seq_one_letter_code
_entity_poly.pdbx_strand_id
1 'polypeptide(L)'
;MKKILILLVVVLLCSSCVKENKIEESAPSTIIIDVAITPRENAVPLYEEPIEFESSWSIMASDGNAVSNAEFNRQVIDIVYPGENLEAITLYREGIPFSKGAVYNLSFNIESSINRKVGVYASDENGSKIFEETLDIGGYQNYSFDIKMDNETTWNGKIGFNLGTDGSEGVNNQHQVTISDLMVKTDDVDTRILKVNQVGYHPNSLKKFIAPYSVGDFYNVVDTKTNEVVYTGVIGGKKVNEPTGETTFYGDFKDVITPGTYRIEAQIVATSYEFIIESFVYDGLLVDAIRMMSLQRCGDHLDQSWAKEFARDDCHSMEAIVYGTQEKIDVSGGWHDAGDYGRYIKTGAKAVADLLLAYKLNPHYFLDNFNIKESGNGIPDLLDEARYELEWMLKMQTGDGGVYNKVVSDKFPGYLAPEDDYSTLYVLGVSTNATGSFAGVMGLAYTVFKDIDPEFANSCLDAGKKAWEFLNVNYEMIDPLNPEGFDAGEYRDD
;
A
#
# COMPACT_ATOMS: atom_id res chain seq x y z
N MET A 1 10.74 -73.47 28.36
CA MET A 1 9.41 -73.89 27.87
C MET A 1 8.35 -73.06 28.58
N LYS A 2 7.45 -72.43 27.80
CA LYS A 2 6.15 -71.81 28.16
C LYS A 2 6.21 -70.49 28.94
N LYS A 3 5.90 -69.35 28.29
CA LYS A 3 4.56 -68.78 27.92
C LYS A 3 3.92 -68.08 29.14
N ILE A 4 3.79 -66.73 29.13
CA ILE A 4 2.63 -65.94 28.66
C ILE A 4 1.34 -66.33 29.40
N LEU A 5 0.69 -65.36 30.09
CA LEU A 5 -0.67 -64.82 29.82
C LEU A 5 -1.27 -64.04 31.04
N ILE A 6 -1.64 -62.76 30.82
CA ILE A 6 -2.88 -62.01 31.22
C ILE A 6 -3.42 -62.07 32.68
N LEU A 7 -3.69 -60.91 33.32
CA LEU A 7 -5.05 -60.30 33.52
C LEU A 7 -5.04 -59.11 34.51
N LEU A 8 -5.90 -58.14 34.20
CA LEU A 8 -6.31 -56.90 34.88
C LEU A 8 -7.06 -57.13 36.22
N VAL A 9 -6.87 -56.28 37.26
CA VAL A 9 -7.90 -55.85 38.25
C VAL A 9 -7.49 -54.51 38.90
N VAL A 10 -8.47 -53.60 39.02
CA VAL A 10 -8.47 -52.26 39.66
C VAL A 10 -8.76 -52.36 41.18
N VAL A 11 -8.24 -51.45 42.02
CA VAL A 11 -8.94 -50.76 43.17
C VAL A 11 -7.98 -50.07 44.17
N LEU A 12 -8.16 -48.74 44.29
CA LEU A 12 -8.09 -47.78 45.42
C LEU A 12 -6.93 -47.67 46.46
N LEU A 13 -6.58 -46.38 46.69
CA LEU A 13 -6.30 -45.64 47.94
C LEU A 13 -5.08 -46.00 48.82
N CYS A 14 -4.14 -45.07 48.99
CA CYS A 14 -4.05 -44.15 50.13
C CYS A 14 -2.68 -43.44 50.20
N SER A 15 -2.76 -42.17 50.59
CA SER A 15 -1.66 -41.25 50.93
C SER A 15 -0.70 -41.79 52.00
N SER A 16 0.61 -41.54 51.88
CA SER A 16 1.43 -40.95 52.95
C SER A 16 2.82 -40.54 52.45
N CYS A 17 3.28 -39.38 52.92
CA CYS A 17 4.60 -38.78 52.75
C CYS A 17 5.75 -39.68 53.26
N VAL A 18 6.97 -39.46 52.73
CA VAL A 18 8.17 -39.00 53.50
C VAL A 18 9.40 -38.89 52.56
N LYS A 19 9.93 -37.66 52.50
CA LYS A 19 11.33 -37.17 52.36
C LYS A 19 12.34 -37.89 51.46
N GLU A 20 12.98 -37.12 50.57
CA GLU A 20 14.43 -36.91 50.61
C GLU A 20 14.86 -35.72 49.74
N ASN A 21 15.71 -34.85 50.29
CA ASN A 21 16.36 -33.73 49.61
C ASN A 21 17.41 -34.27 48.61
N LYS A 22 17.29 -33.90 47.35
CA LYS A 22 18.43 -33.75 46.44
C LYS A 22 18.36 -32.34 45.84
N ILE A 23 19.34 -31.53 46.20
CA ILE A 23 19.66 -30.30 45.48
C ILE A 23 20.35 -30.78 44.19
N GLU A 24 19.63 -30.73 43.08
CA GLU A 24 20.24 -30.79 41.75
C GLU A 24 20.72 -29.38 41.40
N GLU A 25 22.03 -29.22 41.22
CA GLU A 25 22.58 -28.05 40.52
C GLU A 25 22.01 -28.05 39.10
N SER A 26 21.06 -27.14 38.83
CA SER A 26 20.60 -26.90 37.47
C SER A 26 21.73 -26.20 36.71
N ALA A 27 22.28 -26.88 35.70
CA ALA A 27 23.14 -26.25 34.70
C ALA A 27 22.46 -24.98 34.15
N PRO A 28 23.20 -23.91 33.81
CA PRO A 28 22.62 -22.69 33.30
C PRO A 28 21.81 -23.01 32.04
N SER A 29 20.49 -22.80 32.12
CA SER A 29 19.60 -22.98 30.99
C SER A 29 20.03 -21.99 29.92
N THR A 30 20.60 -22.50 28.84
CA THR A 30 20.78 -21.74 27.61
C THR A 30 19.37 -21.34 27.16
N ILE A 31 18.99 -20.08 27.37
CA ILE A 31 17.75 -19.54 26.81
C ILE A 31 18.01 -19.44 25.31
N ILE A 32 17.59 -20.46 24.58
CA ILE A 32 17.45 -20.39 23.13
C ILE A 32 16.18 -19.57 22.90
N ILE A 33 16.35 -18.30 22.54
CA ILE A 33 15.26 -17.49 22.00
C ILE A 33 15.01 -18.00 20.58
N ASP A 34 14.19 -19.06 20.45
CA ASP A 34 13.59 -19.39 19.17
C ASP A 34 12.55 -18.32 18.87
N VAL A 35 12.91 -17.36 18.02
CA VAL A 35 11.91 -16.55 17.32
C VAL A 35 11.12 -17.54 16.49
N ALA A 36 9.91 -17.86 16.94
CA ALA A 36 8.96 -18.65 16.17
C ALA A 36 8.65 -17.88 14.88
N ILE A 37 9.44 -18.11 13.83
CA ILE A 37 9.01 -17.83 12.47
C ILE A 37 7.91 -18.86 12.24
N THR A 38 6.66 -18.46 12.46
CA THR A 38 5.53 -19.22 11.93
C THR A 38 5.75 -19.26 10.42
N PRO A 39 6.09 -20.42 9.82
CA PRO A 39 6.09 -20.49 8.38
C PRO A 39 4.66 -20.14 7.96
N ARG A 40 4.53 -19.32 6.91
CA ARG A 40 3.23 -18.98 6.31
C ARG A 40 2.68 -20.22 5.58
N GLU A 41 2.59 -21.36 6.25
CA GLU A 41 2.06 -22.63 5.74
C GLU A 41 0.57 -22.54 5.42
N ASN A 42 -0.10 -21.48 5.88
CA ASN A 42 -1.49 -21.17 5.57
C ASN A 42 -1.62 -19.72 5.06
N ALA A 43 -0.86 -19.33 4.03
CA ALA A 43 -1.38 -18.28 3.16
C ALA A 43 -2.66 -18.85 2.51
N VAL A 44 -3.79 -18.63 3.17
CA VAL A 44 -5.11 -18.84 2.57
C VAL A 44 -5.03 -18.14 1.22
N PRO A 45 -5.23 -18.83 0.09
CA PRO A 45 -5.34 -18.13 -1.18
C PRO A 45 -6.37 -17.05 -0.94
N LEU A 46 -6.04 -15.80 -1.24
CA LEU A 46 -7.05 -14.74 -1.27
C LEU A 46 -8.01 -15.12 -2.39
N TYR A 47 -8.94 -16.03 -2.08
CA TYR A 47 -10.09 -16.37 -2.88
C TYR A 47 -10.96 -15.14 -2.80
N GLU A 48 -10.73 -14.22 -3.72
CA GLU A 48 -11.62 -13.09 -3.88
C GLU A 48 -12.85 -13.58 -4.63
N GLU A 49 -14.01 -13.19 -4.10
CA GLU A 49 -15.27 -13.44 -4.78
C GLU A 49 -15.24 -12.76 -6.15
N PRO A 50 -15.86 -13.37 -7.18
CA PRO A 50 -15.96 -12.75 -8.49
C PRO A 50 -16.60 -11.36 -8.36
N ILE A 51 -16.11 -10.40 -9.16
CA ILE A 51 -16.68 -9.05 -9.19
C ILE A 51 -18.15 -9.15 -9.63
N GLU A 52 -19.07 -8.80 -8.73
CA GLU A 52 -20.49 -8.69 -9.06
C GLU A 52 -20.69 -7.54 -10.05
N PHE A 53 -21.34 -7.85 -11.17
CA PHE A 53 -21.66 -6.90 -12.23
C PHE A 53 -23.08 -6.35 -12.05
N GLU A 54 -23.19 -5.03 -12.04
CA GLU A 54 -24.46 -4.31 -12.14
C GLU A 54 -24.29 -3.25 -13.22
N SER A 55 -25.12 -3.32 -14.27
CA SER A 55 -25.08 -2.34 -15.37
C SER A 55 -25.42 -0.95 -14.84
N SER A 56 -24.63 0.02 -15.28
CA SER A 56 -24.80 1.42 -14.95
C SER A 56 -25.60 2.19 -16.02
N TRP A 57 -26.18 1.45 -16.97
CA TRP A 57 -27.09 1.92 -18.00
C TRP A 57 -28.54 1.63 -17.63
N SER A 58 -29.43 2.57 -17.95
CA SER A 58 -30.87 2.47 -17.74
C SER A 58 -31.61 2.37 -19.07
N ILE A 59 -32.72 1.63 -19.08
CA ILE A 59 -33.67 1.64 -20.19
C ILE A 59 -34.99 2.26 -19.71
N MET A 60 -35.55 3.13 -20.54
CA MET A 60 -36.85 3.75 -20.32
C MET A 60 -37.72 3.52 -21.55
N ALA A 61 -38.99 3.22 -21.33
CA ALA A 61 -39.99 3.15 -22.38
C ALA A 61 -41.23 3.96 -21.99
N SER A 62 -41.62 4.94 -22.80
CA SER A 62 -42.82 5.77 -22.56
C SER A 62 -44.09 5.08 -23.07
N ASP A 63 -44.02 4.64 -24.31
CA ASP A 63 -45.11 4.05 -25.09
C ASP A 63 -44.60 2.87 -25.94
N GLY A 64 -43.36 2.43 -25.72
CA GLY A 64 -42.79 1.18 -26.23
C GLY A 64 -42.68 0.08 -25.16
N ASN A 65 -42.07 -1.04 -25.52
CA ASN A 65 -41.70 -2.12 -24.64
C ASN A 65 -40.39 -2.77 -25.13
N ALA A 66 -39.38 -2.76 -24.27
CA ALA A 66 -38.10 -3.42 -24.51
C ALA A 66 -37.55 -4.02 -23.22
N VAL A 67 -36.76 -5.08 -23.37
CA VAL A 67 -36.02 -5.73 -22.29
C VAL A 67 -34.53 -5.54 -22.55
N SER A 68 -33.81 -5.05 -21.54
CA SER A 68 -32.34 -4.93 -21.60
C SER A 68 -31.70 -6.11 -20.87
N ASN A 69 -30.78 -6.79 -21.57
CA ASN A 69 -29.90 -7.81 -21.03
C ASN A 69 -28.46 -7.32 -21.17
N ALA A 70 -27.86 -6.92 -20.05
CA ALA A 70 -26.52 -6.34 -20.02
C ALA A 70 -25.45 -7.40 -19.72
N GLU A 71 -24.37 -7.37 -20.50
CA GLU A 71 -23.04 -7.84 -20.14
C GLU A 71 -22.13 -6.61 -19.98
N PHE A 72 -21.01 -6.73 -19.27
CA PHE A 72 -20.20 -5.56 -18.88
C PHE A 72 -19.76 -4.67 -20.04
N ASN A 73 -19.48 -5.23 -21.22
CA ASN A 73 -19.14 -4.47 -22.43
C ASN A 73 -20.23 -4.49 -23.51
N ARG A 74 -21.44 -4.97 -23.21
CA ARG A 74 -22.50 -5.15 -24.21
C ARG A 74 -23.90 -4.98 -23.61
N GLN A 75 -24.68 -4.08 -24.20
CA GLN A 75 -26.09 -3.89 -23.89
C GLN A 75 -26.91 -4.53 -25.02
N VAL A 76 -27.66 -5.59 -24.70
CA VAL A 76 -28.56 -6.28 -25.65
C VAL A 76 -30.00 -5.87 -25.35
N ILE A 77 -30.64 -5.21 -26.31
CA ILE A 77 -31.98 -4.65 -26.16
C ILE A 77 -32.94 -5.41 -27.07
N ASP A 78 -33.82 -6.21 -26.46
CA ASP A 78 -34.89 -6.91 -27.13
C ASP A 78 -36.13 -6.00 -27.19
N ILE A 79 -36.43 -5.48 -28.38
CA ILE A 79 -37.55 -4.57 -28.60
C ILE A 79 -38.77 -5.40 -28.95
N VAL A 80 -39.74 -5.44 -28.04
CA VAL A 80 -40.99 -6.18 -28.19
C VAL A 80 -42.03 -5.34 -28.92
N TYR A 81 -42.10 -4.05 -28.59
CA TYR A 81 -42.99 -3.08 -29.22
C TYR A 81 -42.28 -1.71 -29.29
N PRO A 82 -42.06 -1.12 -30.47
CA PRO A 82 -41.19 0.05 -30.61
C PRO A 82 -41.84 1.39 -30.23
N GLY A 83 -43.15 1.43 -29.94
CA GLY A 83 -43.88 2.68 -29.65
C GLY A 83 -44.14 3.55 -30.89
N GLU A 84 -44.44 4.83 -30.69
CA GLU A 84 -44.89 5.75 -31.75
C GLU A 84 -43.78 6.62 -32.38
N ASN A 85 -42.62 6.76 -31.72
CA ASN A 85 -41.47 7.52 -32.22
C ASN A 85 -40.14 6.92 -31.75
N LEU A 86 -39.00 7.50 -32.15
CA LEU A 86 -37.66 7.01 -31.80
C LEU A 86 -37.39 7.12 -30.29
N GLU A 87 -37.87 8.16 -29.62
CA GLU A 87 -37.69 8.39 -28.19
C GLU A 87 -38.49 7.41 -27.31
N ALA A 88 -39.48 6.71 -27.89
CA ALA A 88 -40.39 5.82 -27.19
C ALA A 88 -39.69 4.72 -26.37
N ILE A 89 -38.48 4.35 -26.78
CA ILE A 89 -37.54 3.50 -26.02
C ILE A 89 -36.19 4.20 -26.02
N THR A 90 -35.62 4.42 -24.84
CA THR A 90 -34.32 5.06 -24.67
C THR A 90 -33.42 4.21 -23.77
N LEU A 91 -32.26 3.80 -24.28
CA LEU A 91 -31.15 3.33 -23.45
C LEU A 91 -30.28 4.54 -23.09
N TYR A 92 -29.97 4.79 -21.83
CA TYR A 92 -29.17 5.95 -21.45
C TYR A 92 -28.32 5.71 -20.21
N ARG A 93 -27.33 6.57 -20.02
CA ARG A 93 -26.53 6.68 -18.81
C ARG A 93 -26.39 8.14 -18.40
N GLU A 94 -26.56 8.40 -17.12
CA GLU A 94 -26.31 9.70 -16.46
C GLU A 94 -24.93 9.71 -15.78
N GLY A 95 -24.55 10.84 -15.20
CA GLY A 95 -23.25 10.99 -14.53
C GLY A 95 -22.08 11.14 -15.50
N ILE A 96 -22.31 11.66 -16.71
CA ILE A 96 -21.25 11.95 -17.67
C ILE A 96 -20.70 13.36 -17.40
N PRO A 97 -19.41 13.52 -17.03
CA PRO A 97 -18.83 14.83 -16.81
C PRO A 97 -18.45 15.45 -18.16
N PHE A 98 -19.11 16.55 -18.53
CA PHE A 98 -18.77 17.36 -19.71
C PHE A 98 -18.25 18.73 -19.28
N SER A 99 -16.96 18.97 -19.50
CA SER A 99 -16.28 20.22 -19.18
C SER A 99 -16.36 21.21 -20.33
N LYS A 100 -16.72 22.47 -20.05
CA LYS A 100 -16.76 23.53 -21.05
C LYS A 100 -15.44 23.65 -21.79
N GLY A 101 -15.52 23.69 -23.12
CA GLY A 101 -14.39 23.84 -24.03
C GLY A 101 -13.68 22.54 -24.40
N ALA A 102 -13.99 21.43 -23.74
CA ALA A 102 -13.41 20.12 -24.06
C ALA A 102 -14.18 19.43 -25.20
N VAL A 103 -13.47 18.59 -25.93
CA VAL A 103 -13.98 17.67 -26.95
C VAL A 103 -13.96 16.25 -26.38
N TYR A 104 -15.10 15.57 -26.48
CA TYR A 104 -15.28 14.20 -26.02
C TYR A 104 -15.47 13.28 -27.20
N ASN A 105 -14.66 12.24 -27.31
CA ASN A 105 -14.88 11.18 -28.29
C ASN A 105 -15.84 10.13 -27.72
N LEU A 106 -17.03 10.01 -28.33
CA LEU A 106 -17.98 8.92 -28.11
C LEU A 106 -17.75 7.87 -29.19
N SER A 107 -17.35 6.66 -28.82
CA SER A 107 -17.20 5.53 -29.75
C SER A 107 -18.00 4.32 -29.27
N PHE A 108 -18.53 3.52 -30.19
CA PHE A 108 -19.26 2.30 -29.89
C PHE A 108 -19.43 1.42 -31.13
N ASN A 109 -19.67 0.14 -30.88
CA ASN A 109 -20.18 -0.81 -31.86
C ASN A 109 -21.70 -0.92 -31.71
N ILE A 110 -22.42 -1.05 -32.82
CA ILE A 110 -23.87 -1.26 -32.81
C ILE A 110 -24.26 -2.29 -33.86
N GLU A 111 -25.21 -3.16 -33.50
CA GLU A 111 -25.79 -4.14 -34.39
C GLU A 111 -27.31 -4.14 -34.24
N SER A 112 -28.04 -4.25 -35.35
CA SER A 112 -29.47 -4.55 -35.31
C SER A 112 -29.81 -5.73 -36.21
N SER A 113 -30.73 -6.56 -35.73
CA SER A 113 -31.22 -7.72 -36.48
C SER A 113 -32.08 -7.35 -37.70
N ILE A 114 -32.42 -6.07 -37.86
CA ILE A 114 -33.15 -5.50 -38.99
C ILE A 114 -32.53 -4.16 -39.40
N ASN A 115 -32.89 -3.68 -40.59
CA ASN A 115 -32.56 -2.30 -40.98
C ASN A 115 -33.51 -1.33 -40.26
N ARG A 116 -32.96 -0.30 -39.63
CA ARG A 116 -33.71 0.70 -38.85
C ARG A 116 -32.92 1.98 -38.60
N LYS A 117 -33.59 3.04 -38.15
CA LYS A 117 -32.93 4.20 -37.55
C LYS A 117 -32.72 4.05 -36.04
N VAL A 118 -31.64 4.65 -35.55
CA VAL A 118 -31.32 4.82 -34.12
C VAL A 118 -30.87 6.26 -33.90
N GLY A 119 -31.47 6.95 -32.93
CA GLY A 119 -30.98 8.26 -32.50
C GLY A 119 -29.88 8.10 -31.47
N VAL A 120 -28.82 8.89 -31.54
CA VAL A 120 -27.73 8.93 -30.55
C VAL A 120 -27.59 10.35 -30.06
N TYR A 121 -27.50 10.58 -28.76
CA TYR A 121 -27.41 11.93 -28.23
C TYR A 121 -26.54 12.03 -26.97
N ALA A 122 -26.09 13.25 -26.71
CA ALA A 122 -25.61 13.68 -25.40
C ALA A 122 -26.38 14.93 -24.95
N SER A 123 -26.65 15.06 -23.66
CA SER A 123 -27.32 16.24 -23.07
C SER A 123 -26.70 16.65 -21.75
N ASP A 124 -26.98 17.88 -21.34
CA ASP A 124 -26.71 18.31 -19.97
C ASP A 124 -27.71 17.71 -18.97
N GLU A 125 -27.52 18.01 -17.69
CA GLU A 125 -28.39 17.57 -16.58
C GLU A 125 -29.84 18.08 -16.66
N ASN A 126 -30.10 19.13 -17.45
CA ASN A 126 -31.43 19.69 -17.68
C ASN A 126 -32.10 19.13 -18.94
N GLY A 127 -31.42 18.25 -19.68
CA GLY A 127 -31.89 17.66 -20.93
C GLY A 127 -31.63 18.52 -22.17
N SER A 128 -30.87 19.62 -22.07
CA SER A 128 -30.47 20.39 -23.25
C SER A 128 -29.48 19.58 -24.08
N LYS A 129 -29.80 19.36 -25.35
CA LYS A 129 -28.95 18.57 -26.25
C LYS A 129 -27.62 19.27 -26.51
N ILE A 130 -26.53 18.54 -26.27
CA ILE A 130 -25.14 18.92 -26.58
C ILE A 130 -24.76 18.33 -27.95
N PHE A 131 -25.22 17.11 -28.22
CA PHE A 131 -24.98 16.37 -29.45
C PHE A 131 -26.20 15.51 -29.79
N GLU A 132 -26.51 15.36 -31.07
CA GLU A 132 -27.56 14.48 -31.56
C GLU A 132 -27.31 14.08 -33.02
N GLU A 133 -27.41 12.79 -33.31
CA GLU A 133 -27.30 12.21 -34.64
C GLU A 133 -28.35 11.11 -34.84
N THR A 134 -28.75 10.84 -36.08
CA THR A 134 -29.63 9.72 -36.43
C THR A 134 -28.92 8.79 -37.40
N LEU A 135 -28.76 7.53 -37.02
CA LEU A 135 -27.98 6.53 -37.73
C LEU A 135 -28.89 5.53 -38.43
N ASP A 136 -28.55 5.13 -39.65
CA ASP A 136 -29.19 4.03 -40.37
C ASP A 136 -28.42 2.72 -40.09
N ILE A 137 -28.99 1.87 -39.23
CA ILE A 137 -28.37 0.64 -38.73
C ILE A 137 -28.95 -0.58 -39.40
N GLY A 138 -28.09 -1.52 -39.82
CA GLY A 138 -28.47 -2.82 -40.33
C GLY A 138 -27.29 -3.78 -40.27
N GLY A 139 -27.37 -4.82 -39.44
CA GLY A 139 -26.20 -5.63 -39.08
C GLY A 139 -25.16 -4.84 -38.26
N TYR A 140 -23.95 -5.39 -38.11
CA TYR A 140 -22.87 -4.81 -37.31
C TYR A 140 -22.21 -3.59 -37.99
N GLN A 141 -22.07 -2.51 -37.23
CA GLN A 141 -21.42 -1.26 -37.61
C GLN A 141 -20.65 -0.65 -36.43
N ASN A 142 -19.70 0.23 -36.71
CA ASN A 142 -18.94 0.98 -35.70
C ASN A 142 -19.07 2.49 -35.94
N TYR A 143 -19.09 3.26 -34.86
CA TYR A 143 -19.21 4.72 -34.90
C TYR A 143 -18.25 5.38 -33.91
N SER A 144 -17.81 6.58 -34.28
CA SER A 144 -17.02 7.47 -33.43
C SER A 144 -17.40 8.92 -33.75
N PHE A 145 -17.73 9.69 -32.72
CA PHE A 145 -18.16 11.08 -32.83
C PHE A 145 -17.37 11.96 -31.86
N ASP A 146 -17.00 13.15 -32.31
CA ASP A 146 -16.45 14.18 -31.45
C ASP A 146 -17.56 15.13 -31.00
N ILE A 147 -17.79 15.15 -29.68
CA ILE A 147 -18.79 15.97 -29.00
C ILE A 147 -18.06 17.18 -28.41
N LYS A 148 -18.27 18.35 -29.02
CA LYS A 148 -17.68 19.61 -28.54
C LYS A 148 -18.57 20.26 -27.49
N MET A 149 -18.03 20.48 -26.29
CA MET A 149 -18.77 21.08 -25.18
C MET A 149 -18.70 22.61 -25.21
N ASP A 150 -19.53 23.24 -26.03
CA ASP A 150 -19.63 24.71 -26.10
C ASP A 150 -20.47 25.31 -24.94
N ASN A 151 -21.30 24.50 -24.28
CA ASN A 151 -22.14 24.89 -23.15
C ASN A 151 -21.34 24.97 -21.83
N GLU A 152 -21.98 25.46 -20.76
CA GLU A 152 -21.38 25.43 -19.41
C GLU A 152 -21.14 24.01 -18.90
N THR A 153 -20.09 23.82 -18.10
CA THR A 153 -19.72 22.52 -17.51
C THR A 153 -20.89 21.87 -16.78
N THR A 154 -21.11 20.58 -17.02
CA THR A 154 -22.07 19.75 -16.29
C THR A 154 -21.39 18.50 -15.75
N TRP A 155 -21.71 18.13 -14.51
CA TRP A 155 -21.16 16.94 -13.84
C TRP A 155 -22.11 15.74 -13.91
N ASN A 156 -23.34 15.96 -14.38
CA ASN A 156 -24.38 14.94 -14.49
C ASN A 156 -25.03 14.95 -15.88
N GLY A 157 -24.19 15.05 -16.92
CA GLY A 157 -24.64 14.90 -18.30
C GLY A 157 -25.16 13.49 -18.58
N LYS A 158 -25.84 13.35 -19.73
CA LYS A 158 -26.42 12.09 -20.19
C LYS A 158 -25.91 11.75 -21.58
N ILE A 159 -25.69 10.47 -21.85
CA ILE A 159 -25.58 9.90 -23.20
C ILE A 159 -26.70 8.88 -23.37
N GLY A 160 -27.32 8.85 -24.54
CA GLY A 160 -28.40 7.89 -24.79
C GLY A 160 -28.62 7.53 -26.26
N PHE A 161 -29.38 6.46 -26.44
CA PHE A 161 -29.78 5.86 -27.70
C PHE A 161 -31.30 5.76 -27.76
N ASN A 162 -31.90 6.40 -28.75
CA ASN A 162 -33.32 6.35 -29.05
C ASN A 162 -33.58 5.17 -30.01
N LEU A 163 -34.33 4.19 -29.52
CA LEU A 163 -34.52 2.84 -30.10
C LEU A 163 -35.99 2.53 -30.40
N GLY A 164 -36.88 3.51 -30.34
CA GLY A 164 -38.29 3.34 -30.72
C GLY A 164 -38.50 3.26 -32.23
N THR A 165 -39.74 3.44 -32.70
CA THR A 165 -40.05 3.26 -34.13
C THR A 165 -39.46 4.39 -35.00
N ASP A 166 -39.01 4.04 -36.19
CA ASP A 166 -38.60 4.98 -37.23
C ASP A 166 -39.65 5.16 -38.34
N GLY A 167 -40.82 4.53 -38.18
CA GLY A 167 -41.91 4.52 -39.14
C GLY A 167 -41.78 3.47 -40.25
N SER A 168 -40.70 2.67 -40.30
CA SER A 168 -40.55 1.59 -41.28
C SER A 168 -41.31 0.32 -40.86
N GLU A 169 -41.91 -0.38 -41.83
CA GLU A 169 -42.76 -1.56 -41.54
C GLU A 169 -42.01 -2.68 -40.79
N GLY A 170 -40.71 -2.84 -41.05
CA GLY A 170 -39.88 -3.89 -40.44
C GLY A 170 -39.69 -3.73 -38.93
N VAL A 171 -39.69 -2.49 -38.43
CA VAL A 171 -39.41 -2.15 -37.02
C VAL A 171 -40.58 -2.50 -36.10
N ASN A 172 -41.79 -2.67 -36.62
CA ASN A 172 -42.97 -2.99 -35.81
C ASN A 172 -42.99 -4.43 -35.28
N ASN A 173 -42.16 -5.32 -35.83
CA ASN A 173 -42.01 -6.69 -35.33
C ASN A 173 -40.96 -6.75 -34.22
N GLN A 174 -40.98 -7.79 -33.39
CA GLN A 174 -39.94 -7.99 -32.39
C GLN A 174 -38.56 -8.15 -33.05
N HIS A 175 -37.57 -7.43 -32.55
CA HIS A 175 -36.20 -7.44 -33.07
C HIS A 175 -35.22 -6.99 -31.98
N GLN A 176 -33.92 -7.13 -32.25
CA GLN A 176 -32.87 -6.84 -31.29
C GLN A 176 -31.97 -5.70 -31.78
N VAL A 177 -31.50 -4.89 -30.84
CA VAL A 177 -30.37 -3.96 -31.01
C VAL A 177 -29.33 -4.28 -29.97
N THR A 178 -28.07 -4.35 -30.36
CA THR A 178 -26.95 -4.54 -29.44
C THR A 178 -25.99 -3.37 -29.59
N ILE A 179 -25.60 -2.78 -28.46
CA ILE A 179 -24.57 -1.74 -28.39
C ILE A 179 -23.42 -2.31 -27.56
N SER A 180 -22.21 -2.34 -28.10
CA SER A 180 -21.04 -2.87 -27.38
C SER A 180 -19.84 -1.93 -27.44
N ASP A 181 -18.92 -2.11 -26.49
CA ASP A 181 -17.63 -1.42 -26.42
C ASP A 181 -17.77 0.11 -26.47
N LEU A 182 -18.86 0.63 -25.90
CA LEU A 182 -19.14 2.06 -25.84
C LEU A 182 -18.12 2.73 -24.91
N MET A 183 -17.36 3.68 -25.41
CA MET A 183 -16.39 4.47 -24.65
C MET A 183 -16.64 5.97 -24.83
N VAL A 184 -16.44 6.72 -23.76
CA VAL A 184 -16.42 8.19 -23.77
C VAL A 184 -15.06 8.64 -23.25
N LYS A 185 -14.27 9.29 -24.11
CA LYS A 185 -12.90 9.72 -23.80
C LYS A 185 -12.70 11.20 -24.09
N THR A 186 -11.69 11.80 -23.50
CA THR A 186 -11.24 13.16 -23.82
C THR A 186 -9.79 13.28 -23.40
N ASP A 187 -9.01 14.03 -24.19
CA ASP A 187 -7.63 14.40 -23.87
C ASP A 187 -7.52 15.85 -23.39
N ASP A 188 -8.63 16.60 -23.39
CA ASP A 188 -8.65 18.04 -23.09
C ASP A 188 -8.72 18.34 -21.58
N VAL A 189 -9.01 17.34 -20.75
CA VAL A 189 -9.06 17.46 -19.28
C VAL A 189 -8.33 16.31 -18.61
N ASP A 190 -7.78 16.56 -17.42
CA ASP A 190 -7.14 15.50 -16.63
C ASP A 190 -8.18 14.54 -16.05
N THR A 191 -8.26 13.35 -16.63
CA THR A 191 -9.18 12.29 -16.20
C THR A 191 -8.53 11.27 -15.27
N ARG A 192 -7.32 11.52 -14.74
CA ARG A 192 -6.55 10.57 -13.92
C ARG A 192 -7.09 10.43 -12.50
N ILE A 193 -8.30 9.88 -12.39
CA ILE A 193 -9.03 9.69 -11.14
C ILE A 193 -8.98 8.25 -10.63
N LEU A 194 -8.67 7.28 -11.50
CA LEU A 194 -8.52 5.87 -11.13
C LEU A 194 -7.22 5.69 -10.32
N LYS A 195 -7.35 5.16 -9.10
CA LYS A 195 -6.22 4.96 -8.18
C LYS A 195 -5.59 3.60 -8.44
N VAL A 196 -4.30 3.61 -8.75
CA VAL A 196 -3.44 2.43 -8.98
C VAL A 196 -2.20 2.51 -8.09
N ASN A 197 -1.47 1.40 -7.96
CA ASN A 197 -0.09 1.46 -7.47
C ASN A 197 0.77 2.16 -8.53
N GLN A 198 1.21 3.38 -8.24
CA GLN A 198 1.98 4.19 -9.19
C GLN A 198 3.42 3.71 -9.38
N VAL A 199 3.93 2.85 -8.48
CA VAL A 199 5.21 2.15 -8.71
C VAL A 199 5.00 1.04 -9.73
N GLY A 200 3.96 0.22 -9.52
CA GLY A 200 3.56 -0.83 -10.45
C GLY A 200 3.20 -2.13 -9.77
N TYR A 201 3.30 -3.22 -10.52
CA TYR A 201 2.85 -4.55 -10.10
C TYR A 201 3.81 -5.65 -10.55
N HIS A 202 3.96 -6.67 -9.72
CA HIS A 202 4.64 -7.89 -10.14
C HIS A 202 3.73 -8.70 -11.10
N PRO A 203 4.25 -9.35 -12.16
CA PRO A 203 3.45 -10.13 -13.11
C PRO A 203 2.45 -11.09 -12.47
N ASN A 204 2.83 -11.74 -11.37
CA ASN A 204 2.00 -12.72 -10.69
C ASN A 204 1.27 -12.18 -9.44
N SER A 205 1.31 -10.86 -9.17
CA SER A 205 0.55 -10.29 -8.06
C SER A 205 -0.90 -10.04 -8.44
N LEU A 206 -1.74 -9.88 -7.42
CA LEU A 206 -3.01 -9.18 -7.57
C LEU A 206 -2.75 -7.76 -8.08
N LYS A 207 -3.61 -7.29 -8.98
CA LYS A 207 -3.53 -5.96 -9.58
C LYS A 207 -4.93 -5.40 -9.67
N LYS A 208 -5.13 -4.21 -9.10
CA LYS A 208 -6.43 -3.55 -8.99
C LYS A 208 -6.28 -2.07 -9.20
N PHE A 209 -7.34 -1.45 -9.69
CA PHE A 209 -7.57 -0.02 -9.55
C PHE A 209 -8.83 0.24 -8.73
N ILE A 210 -8.89 1.40 -8.09
CA ILE A 210 -10.08 1.89 -7.38
C ILE A 210 -10.61 3.13 -8.09
N ALA A 211 -11.91 3.17 -8.36
CA ALA A 211 -12.63 4.34 -8.82
C ALA A 211 -13.43 4.95 -7.64
N PRO A 212 -13.33 6.27 -7.41
CA PRO A 212 -14.05 6.94 -6.31
C PRO A 212 -15.55 7.15 -6.58
N TYR A 213 -16.02 6.85 -7.80
CA TYR A 213 -17.42 6.88 -8.21
C TYR A 213 -17.64 5.97 -9.44
N SER A 214 -18.89 5.82 -9.90
CA SER A 214 -19.23 5.00 -11.05
C SER A 214 -18.62 5.59 -12.34
N VAL A 215 -17.73 4.84 -12.98
CA VAL A 215 -17.05 5.20 -14.23
C VAL A 215 -17.47 4.30 -15.40
N GLY A 216 -18.68 3.75 -15.29
CA GLY A 216 -19.29 2.79 -16.21
C GLY A 216 -19.07 1.34 -15.82
N ASP A 217 -19.30 0.45 -16.79
CA ASP A 217 -19.48 -1.00 -16.59
C ASP A 217 -18.19 -1.80 -16.80
N PHE A 218 -17.24 -1.23 -17.54
CA PHE A 218 -16.02 -1.93 -17.93
C PHE A 218 -14.84 -0.96 -18.07
N TYR A 219 -13.65 -1.54 -18.15
CA TYR A 219 -12.41 -0.82 -18.38
C TYR A 219 -11.50 -1.60 -19.33
N ASN A 220 -10.54 -0.89 -19.91
CA ASN A 220 -9.46 -1.42 -20.71
C ASN A 220 -8.13 -1.22 -19.99
N VAL A 221 -7.23 -2.20 -20.12
CA VAL A 221 -5.79 -2.01 -19.88
C VAL A 221 -5.16 -1.73 -21.24
N VAL A 222 -4.50 -0.58 -21.35
CA VAL A 222 -3.89 -0.09 -22.59
C VAL A 222 -2.38 -0.10 -22.44
N ASP A 223 -1.69 -0.75 -23.38
CA ASP A 223 -0.24 -0.64 -23.51
C ASP A 223 0.11 0.77 -23.98
N THR A 224 0.89 1.52 -23.19
CA THR A 224 1.11 2.95 -23.48
C THR A 224 2.08 3.18 -24.65
N LYS A 225 2.83 2.15 -25.07
CA LYS A 225 3.75 2.21 -26.19
C LYS A 225 3.05 1.96 -27.52
N THR A 226 2.14 0.97 -27.57
CA THR A 226 1.41 0.64 -28.80
C THR A 226 0.06 1.33 -28.90
N ASN A 227 -0.46 1.83 -27.77
CA ASN A 227 -1.82 2.33 -27.61
C ASN A 227 -2.90 1.27 -27.91
N GLU A 228 -2.55 -0.02 -27.78
CA GLU A 228 -3.46 -1.14 -27.98
C GLU A 228 -4.11 -1.56 -26.66
N VAL A 229 -5.38 -1.94 -26.72
CA VAL A 229 -6.08 -2.59 -25.61
C VAL A 229 -5.57 -4.03 -25.50
N VAL A 230 -4.95 -4.36 -24.38
CA VAL A 230 -4.41 -5.70 -24.10
C VAL A 230 -5.34 -6.53 -23.21
N TYR A 231 -6.29 -5.88 -22.55
CA TYR A 231 -7.27 -6.52 -21.67
C TYR A 231 -8.50 -5.64 -21.51
N THR A 232 -9.68 -6.27 -21.43
CA THR A 232 -10.94 -5.62 -21.08
C THR A 232 -11.55 -6.36 -19.91
N GLY A 233 -11.92 -5.64 -18.85
CA GLY A 233 -12.46 -6.21 -17.62
C GLY A 233 -13.71 -5.48 -17.14
N VAL A 234 -14.46 -6.15 -16.26
CA VAL A 234 -15.64 -5.59 -15.61
C VAL A 234 -15.26 -4.59 -14.51
N ILE A 235 -16.02 -3.50 -14.42
CA ILE A 235 -16.03 -2.63 -13.24
C ILE A 235 -17.22 -3.05 -12.39
N GLY A 236 -16.97 -3.29 -11.11
CA GLY A 236 -18.04 -3.65 -10.19
C GLY A 236 -17.60 -3.48 -8.74
N GLY A 237 -18.17 -4.33 -7.88
CA GLY A 237 -17.77 -4.40 -6.48
C GLY A 237 -18.02 -3.09 -5.72
N LYS A 238 -19.17 -2.45 -6.00
CA LYS A 238 -19.68 -1.26 -5.31
C LYS A 238 -19.58 -1.47 -3.80
N LYS A 239 -18.66 -0.75 -3.15
CA LYS A 239 -18.37 -0.90 -1.73
C LYS A 239 -18.27 0.45 -1.05
N VAL A 240 -18.98 0.59 0.07
CA VAL A 240 -18.81 1.73 0.96
C VAL A 240 -17.45 1.62 1.64
N ASN A 241 -16.62 2.64 1.45
CA ASN A 241 -15.37 2.82 2.16
C ASN A 241 -15.68 3.61 3.44
N GLU A 242 -15.97 2.90 4.54
CA GLU A 242 -16.37 3.50 5.82
C GLU A 242 -15.41 4.62 6.31
N PRO A 243 -14.07 4.46 6.25
CA PRO A 243 -13.14 5.54 6.57
C PRO A 243 -13.32 6.84 5.77
N THR A 244 -13.71 6.77 4.49
CA THR A 244 -13.85 7.97 3.62
C THR A 244 -15.30 8.40 3.42
N GLY A 245 -16.28 7.55 3.75
CA GLY A 245 -17.69 7.76 3.44
C GLY A 245 -18.03 7.65 1.96
N GLU A 246 -17.08 7.26 1.11
CA GLU A 246 -17.24 7.17 -0.34
C GLU A 246 -17.80 5.80 -0.75
N THR A 247 -18.60 5.76 -1.82
CA THR A 247 -18.93 4.51 -2.50
C THR A 247 -17.94 4.30 -3.64
N THR A 248 -17.06 3.32 -3.46
CA THR A 248 -15.99 3.00 -4.41
C THR A 248 -16.36 1.83 -5.32
N PHE A 249 -15.74 1.79 -6.49
CA PHE A 249 -15.82 0.70 -7.45
C PHE A 249 -14.40 0.21 -7.76
N TYR A 250 -14.25 -1.02 -8.24
CA TYR A 250 -12.93 -1.53 -8.60
C TYR A 250 -12.99 -2.48 -9.80
N GLY A 251 -11.83 -2.69 -10.41
CA GLY A 251 -11.58 -3.76 -11.37
C GLY A 251 -10.23 -4.42 -11.06
N ASP A 252 -10.10 -5.72 -11.33
CA ASP A 252 -8.84 -6.47 -11.23
C ASP A 252 -8.33 -6.91 -12.60
N PHE A 253 -7.05 -6.71 -12.85
CA PHE A 253 -6.37 -7.04 -14.10
C PHE A 253 -5.19 -8.00 -13.85
N LYS A 254 -5.40 -8.95 -12.93
CA LYS A 254 -4.37 -9.92 -12.53
C LYS A 254 -3.84 -10.74 -13.71
N ASP A 255 -4.69 -10.97 -14.72
CA ASP A 255 -4.37 -11.76 -15.91
C ASP A 255 -3.43 -11.03 -16.88
N VAL A 256 -3.23 -9.72 -16.71
CA VAL A 256 -2.19 -8.97 -17.43
C VAL A 256 -0.85 -9.24 -16.75
N ILE A 257 -0.07 -10.13 -17.33
CA ILE A 257 1.23 -10.59 -16.78
C ILE A 257 2.43 -10.21 -17.64
N THR A 258 2.19 -9.77 -18.88
CA THR A 258 3.26 -9.35 -19.79
C THR A 258 3.94 -8.10 -19.23
N PRO A 259 5.29 -8.07 -19.14
CA PRO A 259 5.98 -6.87 -18.71
C PRO A 259 5.79 -5.71 -19.69
N GLY A 260 5.59 -4.51 -19.15
CA GLY A 260 5.32 -3.31 -19.94
C GLY A 260 4.82 -2.14 -19.10
N THR A 261 4.58 -1.02 -19.79
CA THR A 261 3.96 0.17 -19.20
C THR A 261 2.52 0.25 -19.67
N TYR A 262 1.61 0.42 -18.72
CA TYR A 262 0.18 0.35 -18.97
C TYR A 262 -0.55 1.53 -18.32
N ARG A 263 -1.76 1.81 -18.80
CA ARG A 263 -2.75 2.62 -18.10
C ARG A 263 -4.11 1.92 -18.12
N ILE A 264 -4.95 2.27 -17.15
CA ILE A 264 -6.37 1.91 -17.17
C ILE A 264 -7.17 3.01 -17.87
N GLU A 265 -8.11 2.63 -18.72
CA GLU A 265 -9.13 3.50 -19.30
C GLU A 265 -10.51 2.92 -19.01
N ALA A 266 -11.33 3.61 -18.22
CA ALA A 266 -12.70 3.18 -17.95
C ALA A 266 -13.65 3.60 -19.06
N GLN A 267 -14.84 2.98 -19.09
CA GLN A 267 -15.90 3.27 -20.05
C GLN A 267 -16.23 4.76 -20.17
N ILE A 268 -16.26 5.46 -19.03
CA ILE A 268 -16.73 6.84 -18.93
C ILE A 268 -15.65 7.74 -18.32
N VAL A 269 -14.96 8.49 -19.18
CA VAL A 269 -14.17 9.69 -18.86
C VAL A 269 -13.29 9.53 -17.61
N ALA A 270 -12.55 8.42 -17.52
CA ALA A 270 -11.65 8.17 -16.40
C ALA A 270 -10.46 7.31 -16.82
N THR A 271 -9.27 7.71 -16.38
CA THR A 271 -8.01 7.02 -16.61
C THR A 271 -7.22 6.87 -15.31
N SER A 272 -6.19 6.02 -15.32
CA SER A 272 -5.16 5.99 -14.28
C SER A 272 -3.93 6.78 -14.71
N TYR A 273 -3.01 7.02 -13.77
CA TYR A 273 -1.61 7.24 -14.14
C TYR A 273 -1.04 5.98 -14.82
N GLU A 274 0.04 6.15 -15.57
CA GLU A 274 0.79 5.01 -16.07
C GLU A 274 1.41 4.21 -14.92
N PHE A 275 1.51 2.90 -15.08
CA PHE A 275 2.13 2.00 -14.13
C PHE A 275 2.90 0.90 -14.87
N ILE A 276 3.89 0.32 -14.21
CA ILE A 276 4.74 -0.73 -14.78
C ILE A 276 4.26 -2.09 -14.29
N ILE A 277 4.30 -3.10 -15.16
CA ILE A 277 4.26 -4.51 -14.76
C ILE A 277 5.64 -5.10 -15.01
N GLU A 278 6.33 -5.54 -13.95
CA GLU A 278 7.70 -6.10 -14.05
C GLU A 278 8.06 -6.95 -12.83
N SER A 279 8.97 -7.91 -13.00
CA SER A 279 9.41 -8.82 -11.92
C SER A 279 10.13 -8.14 -10.75
N PHE A 280 10.80 -7.02 -10.99
CA PHE A 280 11.63 -6.31 -10.01
C PHE A 280 11.11 -4.90 -9.70
N VAL A 281 9.80 -4.72 -9.84
CA VAL A 281 9.14 -3.39 -9.80
C VAL A 281 9.33 -2.66 -8.45
N TYR A 282 9.63 -3.38 -7.37
CA TYR A 282 9.83 -2.81 -6.04
C TYR A 282 11.30 -2.69 -5.62
N ASP A 283 12.24 -3.15 -6.43
CA ASP A 283 13.67 -3.17 -6.07
C ASP A 283 14.19 -1.74 -5.85
N GLY A 284 13.81 -0.80 -6.72
CA GLY A 284 14.14 0.62 -6.56
C GLY A 284 13.56 1.21 -5.27
N LEU A 285 12.31 0.87 -4.93
CA LEU A 285 11.68 1.34 -3.69
C LEU A 285 12.40 0.80 -2.45
N LEU A 286 12.87 -0.46 -2.50
CA LEU A 286 13.64 -1.04 -1.42
C LEU A 286 14.99 -0.33 -1.23
N VAL A 287 15.71 -0.08 -2.33
CA VAL A 287 16.97 0.69 -2.32
C VAL A 287 16.75 2.08 -1.71
N ASP A 288 15.73 2.80 -2.19
CA ASP A 288 15.44 4.15 -1.73
C ASP A 288 15.02 4.18 -0.26
N ALA A 289 14.25 3.20 0.21
CA ALA A 289 13.83 3.11 1.61
C ALA A 289 15.01 2.91 2.57
N ILE A 290 15.97 2.04 2.23
CA ILE A 290 17.17 1.84 3.07
C ILE A 290 18.11 3.04 2.97
N ARG A 291 18.32 3.55 1.76
CA ARG A 291 19.15 4.74 1.53
C ARG A 291 18.63 5.96 2.30
N MET A 292 17.30 6.13 2.42
CA MET A 292 16.70 7.20 3.21
C MET A 292 17.15 7.13 4.68
N MET A 293 17.22 5.94 5.29
CA MET A 293 17.74 5.77 6.66
C MET A 293 19.20 6.23 6.76
N SER A 294 20.04 5.90 5.78
CA SER A 294 21.44 6.37 5.72
C SER A 294 21.56 7.88 5.62
N LEU A 295 20.63 8.54 4.91
CA LEU A 295 20.60 10.01 4.81
C LEU A 295 20.14 10.68 6.12
N GLN A 296 19.43 9.94 6.97
CA GLN A 296 19.02 10.37 8.31
C GLN A 296 20.11 10.17 9.38
N ARG A 297 21.28 9.59 9.07
CA ARG A 297 22.36 9.38 10.04
C ARG A 297 22.80 10.70 10.71
N CYS A 298 22.80 10.71 12.03
CA CYS A 298 23.30 11.79 12.87
C CYS A 298 24.78 11.56 13.21
N GLY A 299 25.62 12.59 13.21
CA GLY A 299 27.05 12.41 13.49
C GLY A 299 27.87 11.77 12.37
N ASP A 300 27.28 11.48 11.20
CA ASP A 300 28.01 11.08 9.99
C ASP A 300 28.23 12.27 9.06
N HIS A 301 29.37 12.26 8.36
CA HIS A 301 29.60 13.13 7.22
C HIS A 301 29.04 12.45 5.96
N LEU A 302 28.07 13.11 5.31
CA LEU A 302 27.42 12.57 4.12
C LEU A 302 28.15 13.08 2.87
N ASP A 303 29.10 12.30 2.37
CA ASP A 303 29.91 12.68 1.21
C ASP A 303 29.09 12.75 -0.10
N GLN A 304 29.41 13.75 -0.93
CA GLN A 304 28.76 14.02 -2.21
C GLN A 304 28.73 12.82 -3.17
N SER A 305 29.73 11.94 -3.13
CA SER A 305 29.86 10.79 -4.03
C SER A 305 28.71 9.79 -3.90
N TRP A 306 28.17 9.63 -2.69
CA TRP A 306 27.08 8.69 -2.43
C TRP A 306 25.80 9.41 -2.02
N ALA A 307 25.85 10.48 -1.22
CA ALA A 307 24.66 11.20 -0.73
C ALA A 307 24.04 12.14 -1.77
N LYS A 308 24.77 12.47 -2.83
CA LYS A 308 24.31 13.35 -3.93
C LYS A 308 23.79 14.69 -3.40
N GLU A 309 22.59 15.13 -3.77
CA GLU A 309 21.99 16.40 -3.33
C GLU A 309 21.74 16.48 -1.81
N PHE A 310 21.87 15.37 -1.08
CA PHE A 310 21.72 15.30 0.37
C PHE A 310 23.07 15.34 1.13
N ALA A 311 24.16 15.63 0.42
CA ALA A 311 25.48 15.74 1.03
C ALA A 311 25.55 16.87 2.05
N ARG A 312 26.22 16.62 3.18
CA ARG A 312 26.35 17.54 4.30
C ARG A 312 27.52 17.18 5.22
N ASP A 313 28.00 18.17 5.97
CA ASP A 313 29.00 17.96 7.01
C ASP A 313 28.44 17.18 8.21
N ASP A 314 29.32 16.74 9.11
CA ASP A 314 28.90 16.05 10.32
C ASP A 314 28.06 16.97 11.22
N CYS A 315 27.05 16.40 11.86
CA CYS A 315 26.13 17.12 12.74
C CYS A 315 26.16 16.53 14.15
N HIS A 316 25.84 17.34 15.16
CA HIS A 316 25.62 16.85 16.53
C HIS A 316 26.76 15.99 17.10
N SER A 317 28.01 16.29 16.72
CA SER A 317 29.22 15.56 17.14
C SER A 317 29.73 15.94 18.54
N MET A 318 29.03 16.85 19.25
CA MET A 318 29.31 17.20 20.64
C MET A 318 28.78 16.15 21.62
N GLU A 319 29.44 16.04 22.78
CA GLU A 319 28.90 15.26 23.90
C GLU A 319 27.59 15.87 24.43
N ALA A 320 26.63 15.01 24.79
CA ALA A 320 25.36 15.41 25.40
C ALA A 320 25.44 15.40 26.93
N ILE A 321 24.69 16.32 27.55
CA ILE A 321 24.58 16.41 29.00
C ILE A 321 23.53 15.43 29.49
N VAL A 322 23.88 14.52 30.41
CA VAL A 322 22.89 13.68 31.08
C VAL A 322 22.02 14.56 31.97
N TYR A 323 20.73 14.66 31.63
CA TYR A 323 19.80 15.59 32.24
C TYR A 323 19.73 15.41 33.76
N GLY A 324 19.78 16.52 34.49
CA GLY A 324 19.82 16.52 35.96
C GLY A 324 21.21 16.28 36.56
N THR A 325 22.26 16.14 35.75
CA THR A 325 23.64 15.93 36.20
C THR A 325 24.63 16.91 35.54
N GLN A 326 25.93 16.72 35.77
CA GLN A 326 27.01 17.38 35.01
C GLN A 326 27.78 16.40 34.12
N GLU A 327 27.34 15.14 34.08
CA GLU A 327 27.94 14.11 33.26
C GLU A 327 27.68 14.41 31.78
N LYS A 328 28.72 14.20 30.98
CA LYS A 328 28.68 14.30 29.53
C LYS A 328 29.05 12.96 28.94
N ILE A 329 28.31 12.53 27.93
CA ILE A 329 28.55 11.26 27.25
C ILE A 329 28.58 11.47 25.74
N ASP A 330 29.38 10.66 25.06
CA ASP A 330 29.35 10.56 23.60
C ASP A 330 28.02 9.94 23.18
N VAL A 331 27.32 10.65 22.31
CA VAL A 331 26.05 10.24 21.71
C VAL A 331 26.09 10.36 20.19
N SER A 332 27.27 10.51 19.59
CA SER A 332 27.41 10.55 18.13
C SER A 332 26.88 9.27 17.47
N GLY A 333 26.34 9.38 16.27
CA GLY A 333 25.71 8.27 15.54
C GLY A 333 24.19 8.23 15.68
N GLY A 334 23.62 7.15 15.14
CA GLY A 334 22.19 6.86 15.14
C GLY A 334 21.42 7.66 14.09
N TRP A 335 20.10 7.52 14.05
CA TRP A 335 19.25 8.20 13.08
C TRP A 335 18.50 9.40 13.69
N HIS A 336 18.51 10.53 12.97
CA HIS A 336 17.47 11.54 13.17
C HIS A 336 16.10 10.87 12.99
N ASP A 337 15.30 10.94 14.05
CA ASP A 337 14.11 10.10 14.20
C ASP A 337 12.96 10.49 13.28
N ALA A 338 12.84 11.79 12.98
CA ALA A 338 11.82 12.29 12.08
C ALA A 338 12.29 13.57 11.36
N GLY A 339 11.42 14.57 11.29
CA GLY A 339 11.77 15.90 10.76
C GLY A 339 12.62 16.74 11.72
N ASP A 340 12.74 16.33 12.98
CA ASP A 340 13.68 16.88 13.97
C ASP A 340 14.96 16.01 14.07
N TYR A 341 15.92 16.45 14.88
CA TYR A 341 17.21 15.79 15.06
C TYR A 341 17.33 14.96 16.35
N GLY A 342 16.23 14.78 17.07
CA GLY A 342 16.18 13.88 18.21
C GLY A 342 16.48 12.44 17.81
N ARG A 343 17.03 11.68 18.76
CA ARG A 343 17.29 10.24 18.64
C ARG A 343 16.66 9.52 19.82
N TYR A 344 15.90 8.46 19.55
CA TYR A 344 15.02 7.84 20.54
C TYR A 344 15.19 6.32 20.51
N ILE A 345 15.48 5.73 21.68
CA ILE A 345 15.80 4.29 21.75
C ILE A 345 14.62 3.42 21.31
N LYS A 346 13.39 3.82 21.61
CA LYS A 346 12.20 3.00 21.32
C LYS A 346 11.90 2.90 19.82
N THR A 347 11.87 4.02 19.12
CA THR A 347 11.65 4.06 17.66
C THR A 347 12.84 3.47 16.92
N GLY A 348 14.08 3.80 17.34
CA GLY A 348 15.30 3.20 16.81
C GLY A 348 15.32 1.68 16.95
N ALA A 349 15.03 1.15 18.15
CA ALA A 349 14.94 -0.29 18.40
C ALA A 349 13.89 -0.97 17.52
N LYS A 350 12.72 -0.34 17.34
CA LYS A 350 11.64 -0.88 16.51
C LYS A 350 12.02 -0.89 15.03
N ALA A 351 12.62 0.20 14.54
CA ALA A 351 13.10 0.30 13.16
C ALA A 351 14.18 -0.75 12.88
N VAL A 352 15.20 -0.87 13.75
CA VAL A 352 16.21 -1.93 13.65
C VAL A 352 15.57 -3.31 13.68
N ALA A 353 14.61 -3.57 14.57
CA ALA A 353 13.94 -4.86 14.62
C ALA A 353 13.23 -5.19 13.30
N ASP A 354 12.55 -4.22 12.67
CA ASP A 354 11.91 -4.41 11.36
C ASP A 354 12.94 -4.72 10.27
N LEU A 355 14.06 -4.01 10.22
CA LEU A 355 15.16 -4.28 9.28
C LEU A 355 15.71 -5.70 9.47
N LEU A 356 16.11 -6.04 10.70
CA LEU A 356 16.69 -7.34 11.00
C LEU A 356 15.72 -8.51 10.75
N LEU A 357 14.43 -8.34 11.06
CA LEU A 357 13.41 -9.34 10.75
C LEU A 357 13.18 -9.46 9.24
N ALA A 358 13.13 -8.35 8.51
CA ALA A 358 13.01 -8.36 7.06
C ALA A 358 14.18 -9.14 6.42
N TYR A 359 15.41 -8.88 6.87
CA TYR A 359 16.59 -9.62 6.45
C TYR A 359 16.52 -11.10 6.79
N LYS A 360 16.17 -11.47 8.03
CA LYS A 360 16.06 -12.89 8.43
C LYS A 360 15.03 -13.66 7.60
N LEU A 361 13.92 -13.02 7.27
CA LEU A 361 12.85 -13.66 6.51
C LEU A 361 13.18 -13.78 5.03
N ASN A 362 13.90 -12.82 4.46
CA ASN A 362 14.16 -12.79 3.01
C ASN A 362 15.55 -12.24 2.66
N PRO A 363 16.65 -12.89 3.09
CA PRO A 363 18.00 -12.31 3.00
C PRO A 363 18.46 -12.04 1.56
N HIS A 364 17.93 -12.77 0.58
CA HIS A 364 18.29 -12.67 -0.83
C HIS A 364 17.82 -11.38 -1.53
N TYR A 365 16.90 -10.61 -0.93
CA TYR A 365 16.51 -9.31 -1.48
C TYR A 365 17.42 -8.16 -1.03
N PHE A 366 18.24 -8.37 0.00
CA PHE A 366 19.08 -7.32 0.58
C PHE A 366 20.50 -7.49 0.05
N LEU A 367 20.85 -6.62 -0.88
CA LEU A 367 22.14 -6.62 -1.57
C LEU A 367 23.09 -5.63 -0.91
N ASP A 368 24.36 -5.69 -1.32
CA ASP A 368 25.47 -4.84 -0.89
C ASP A 368 25.72 -3.70 -1.91
N ASN A 369 24.64 -3.02 -2.34
CA ASN A 369 24.68 -2.02 -3.43
C ASN A 369 23.52 -1.00 -3.43
N PHE A 370 23.01 -0.64 -2.27
CA PHE A 370 21.91 0.31 -2.08
C PHE A 370 22.36 1.79 -2.08
N ASN A 371 23.61 2.06 -2.46
CA ASN A 371 24.21 3.39 -2.58
C ASN A 371 24.31 4.12 -1.23
N ILE A 372 24.80 3.41 -0.22
CA ILE A 372 25.16 3.96 1.08
C ILE A 372 26.69 4.01 1.19
N LYS A 373 27.21 4.59 2.28
CA LYS A 373 28.65 4.73 2.50
C LYS A 373 29.38 3.38 2.51
N GLU A 374 28.74 2.35 3.06
CA GLU A 374 29.28 1.00 3.23
C GLU A 374 29.14 0.10 2.00
N SER A 375 28.37 0.49 0.98
CA SER A 375 28.11 -0.37 -0.19
C SER A 375 29.39 -0.93 -0.82
N GLY A 376 29.40 -2.24 -1.04
CA GLY A 376 30.50 -3.03 -1.59
C GLY A 376 31.47 -3.57 -0.54
N ASN A 377 31.13 -3.55 0.75
CA ASN A 377 32.00 -4.05 1.83
C ASN A 377 31.87 -5.56 2.10
N GLY A 378 30.94 -6.25 1.41
CA GLY A 378 30.64 -7.67 1.57
C GLY A 378 29.53 -7.97 2.60
N ILE A 379 28.89 -6.95 3.17
CA ILE A 379 27.76 -7.03 4.10
C ILE A 379 26.53 -6.46 3.38
N PRO A 380 25.36 -7.10 3.48
CA PRO A 380 24.13 -6.50 2.95
C PRO A 380 23.89 -5.10 3.54
N ASP A 381 23.66 -4.10 2.69
CA ASP A 381 23.59 -2.68 3.10
C ASP A 381 22.53 -2.41 4.17
N LEU A 382 21.43 -3.17 4.18
CA LEU A 382 20.42 -3.09 5.24
C LEU A 382 21.03 -3.41 6.61
N LEU A 383 21.96 -4.36 6.70
CA LEU A 383 22.62 -4.72 7.94
C LEU A 383 23.66 -3.68 8.35
N ASP A 384 24.39 -3.08 7.41
CA ASP A 384 25.25 -1.94 7.72
C ASP A 384 24.44 -0.77 8.30
N GLU A 385 23.28 -0.50 7.72
CA GLU A 385 22.38 0.53 8.22
C GLU A 385 21.86 0.18 9.62
N ALA A 386 21.37 -1.04 9.83
CA ALA A 386 20.91 -1.50 11.15
C ALA A 386 22.04 -1.45 12.20
N ARG A 387 23.28 -1.75 11.80
CA ARG A 387 24.47 -1.67 12.66
C ARG A 387 24.73 -0.23 13.09
N TYR A 388 24.60 0.75 12.20
CA TYR A 388 24.83 2.17 12.51
C TYR A 388 23.97 2.65 13.69
N GLU A 389 22.69 2.27 13.70
CA GLU A 389 21.79 2.59 14.82
C GLU A 389 22.13 1.77 16.08
N LEU A 390 22.39 0.47 15.94
CA LEU A 390 22.77 -0.39 17.07
C LEU A 390 24.04 0.11 17.79
N GLU A 391 25.03 0.61 17.04
CA GLU A 391 26.25 1.20 17.60
C GLU A 391 25.95 2.46 18.41
N TRP A 392 25.01 3.30 17.98
CA TRP A 392 24.52 4.43 18.78
C TRP A 392 23.77 3.95 20.02
N MET A 393 22.89 2.96 19.88
CA MET A 393 22.14 2.41 21.02
C MET A 393 23.08 1.88 22.12
N LEU A 394 24.19 1.23 21.76
CA LEU A 394 25.19 0.75 22.73
C LEU A 394 25.77 1.87 23.61
N LYS A 395 25.88 3.09 23.07
CA LYS A 395 26.33 4.28 23.82
C LYS A 395 25.30 4.79 24.84
N MET A 396 24.04 4.42 24.66
CA MET A 396 22.92 4.84 25.50
C MET A 396 22.69 3.92 26.71
N GLN A 397 23.45 2.84 26.86
CA GLN A 397 23.37 1.93 28.00
C GLN A 397 24.25 2.40 29.16
N THR A 398 23.69 2.44 30.37
CA THR A 398 24.39 2.78 31.61
C THR A 398 25.27 1.64 32.14
N GLY A 399 26.12 1.98 33.09
CA GLY A 399 27.02 1.05 33.77
C GLY A 399 26.33 -0.12 34.47
N ASP A 400 25.07 0.02 34.88
CA ASP A 400 24.24 -1.00 35.53
C ASP A 400 23.25 -1.70 34.57
N GLY A 401 23.24 -1.33 33.28
CA GLY A 401 22.46 -2.00 32.24
C GLY A 401 21.16 -1.30 31.83
N GLY A 402 20.72 -0.29 32.59
CA GLY A 402 19.62 0.57 32.19
C GLY A 402 19.94 1.32 30.90
N VAL A 403 18.92 1.79 30.20
CA VAL A 403 19.10 2.49 28.92
C VAL A 403 18.38 3.84 28.98
N TYR A 404 19.09 4.90 28.64
CA TYR A 404 18.54 6.24 28.52
C TYR A 404 17.45 6.28 27.44
N ASN A 405 16.40 7.07 27.65
CA ASN A 405 15.24 7.04 26.76
C ASN A 405 15.53 7.67 25.38
N LYS A 406 16.25 8.80 25.37
CA LYS A 406 16.43 9.65 24.18
C LYS A 406 17.55 10.68 24.34
N VAL A 407 18.03 11.21 23.21
CA VAL A 407 18.93 12.37 23.11
C VAL A 407 18.22 13.44 22.30
N VAL A 408 18.05 14.63 22.89
CA VAL A 408 17.25 15.72 22.31
C VAL A 408 17.85 17.08 22.69
N SER A 409 17.52 18.14 21.95
CA SER A 409 17.63 19.51 22.43
C SER A 409 16.46 19.84 23.38
N ASP A 410 16.56 20.95 24.11
CA ASP A 410 15.45 21.47 24.92
C ASP A 410 14.31 22.05 24.06
N LYS A 411 14.64 22.50 22.86
CA LYS A 411 13.70 23.02 21.86
C LYS A 411 13.88 22.33 20.51
N PHE A 412 12.78 22.02 19.85
CA PHE A 412 12.82 21.61 18.45
C PHE A 412 13.60 22.63 17.62
N PRO A 413 14.46 22.15 16.71
CA PRO A 413 15.18 23.04 15.81
C PRO A 413 14.18 23.77 14.90
N GLY A 414 14.62 24.92 14.37
CA GLY A 414 13.89 25.59 13.28
C GLY A 414 14.01 24.81 11.97
N TYR A 415 13.70 25.45 10.84
CA TYR A 415 14.03 24.93 9.52
C TYR A 415 15.48 25.30 9.15
N LEU A 416 16.43 24.54 9.67
CA LEU A 416 17.85 24.63 9.34
C LEU A 416 18.39 23.27 8.88
N ALA A 417 19.65 23.21 8.45
CA ALA A 417 20.35 21.95 8.20
C ALA A 417 20.91 21.42 9.53
N PRO A 418 21.08 20.09 9.71
CA PRO A 418 21.54 19.52 10.97
C PRO A 418 22.97 19.94 11.35
N GLU A 419 23.85 20.15 10.37
CA GLU A 419 25.21 20.68 10.58
C GLU A 419 25.24 22.14 11.07
N ASP A 420 24.13 22.88 10.91
CA ASP A 420 23.96 24.23 11.42
C ASP A 420 23.27 24.27 12.80
N ASP A 421 22.84 23.12 13.33
CA ASP A 421 22.20 23.02 14.64
C ASP A 421 23.22 22.84 15.77
N TYR A 422 23.59 23.97 16.37
CA TYR A 422 24.51 24.03 17.51
C TYR A 422 23.80 23.94 18.87
N SER A 423 22.54 23.49 18.91
CA SER A 423 21.77 23.36 20.15
C SER A 423 22.46 22.40 21.13
N THR A 424 22.30 22.67 22.43
CA THR A 424 22.82 21.76 23.46
C THR A 424 22.00 20.48 23.46
N LEU A 425 22.69 19.34 23.40
CA LEU A 425 22.08 18.02 23.48
C LEU A 425 21.97 17.56 24.94
N TYR A 426 20.82 16.96 25.25
CA TYR A 426 20.51 16.38 26.53
C TYR A 426 20.13 14.92 26.37
N VAL A 427 20.74 14.06 27.18
CA VAL A 427 20.31 12.67 27.34
C VAL A 427 19.27 12.62 28.44
N LEU A 428 18.07 12.18 28.10
CA LEU A 428 16.96 12.06 29.05
C LEU A 428 16.96 10.68 29.73
N GLY A 429 16.49 10.67 30.98
CA GLY A 429 16.75 9.61 31.95
C GLY A 429 16.42 8.19 31.51
N VAL A 430 16.99 7.23 32.25
CA VAL A 430 16.77 5.79 32.04
C VAL A 430 15.29 5.44 32.17
N SER A 431 14.81 4.59 31.26
CA SER A 431 13.44 4.09 31.27
C SER A 431 13.41 2.57 31.07
N THR A 432 12.50 1.88 31.75
CA THR A 432 12.43 0.40 31.67
C THR A 432 11.83 -0.07 30.35
N ASN A 433 11.01 0.75 29.69
CA ASN A 433 10.54 0.46 28.33
C ASN A 433 11.66 0.58 27.27
N ALA A 434 12.50 1.62 27.31
CA ALA A 434 13.65 1.74 26.42
C ALA A 434 14.65 0.62 26.67
N THR A 435 14.89 0.29 27.95
CA THR A 435 15.75 -0.85 28.34
C THR A 435 15.21 -2.18 27.81
N GLY A 436 13.89 -2.40 27.85
CA GLY A 436 13.23 -3.58 27.29
C GLY A 436 13.36 -3.68 25.78
N SER A 437 13.06 -2.60 25.06
CA SER A 437 13.21 -2.52 23.59
C SER A 437 14.66 -2.76 23.16
N PHE A 438 15.61 -2.14 23.88
CA PHE A 438 17.05 -2.34 23.69
C PHE A 438 17.44 -3.81 23.90
N ALA A 439 17.04 -4.43 25.02
CA ALA A 439 17.37 -5.83 25.29
C ALA A 439 16.86 -6.77 24.19
N GLY A 440 15.62 -6.54 23.73
CA GLY A 440 15.01 -7.31 22.66
C GLY A 440 15.77 -7.20 21.34
N VAL A 441 16.07 -5.96 20.90
CA VAL A 441 16.74 -5.76 19.61
C VAL A 441 18.20 -6.19 19.62
N MET A 442 18.90 -6.03 20.76
CA MET A 442 20.27 -6.51 20.92
C MET A 442 20.36 -8.05 20.85
N GLY A 443 19.38 -8.74 21.46
CA GLY A 443 19.25 -10.19 21.32
C GLY A 443 18.97 -10.62 19.87
N LEU A 444 18.11 -9.88 19.16
CA LEU A 444 17.83 -10.14 17.74
C LEU A 444 19.08 -9.91 16.87
N ALA A 445 19.82 -8.81 17.11
CA ALA A 445 21.05 -8.48 16.42
C ALA A 445 22.09 -9.60 16.54
N TYR A 446 22.29 -10.17 17.74
CA TYR A 446 23.16 -11.34 17.90
C TYR A 446 22.78 -12.49 16.94
N THR A 447 21.47 -12.79 16.81
CA THR A 447 21.04 -13.90 15.94
C THR A 447 21.32 -13.66 14.45
N VAL A 448 21.45 -12.39 14.03
CA VAL A 448 21.72 -12.00 12.64
C VAL A 448 23.22 -11.90 12.39
N PHE A 449 23.95 -11.20 13.26
CA PHE A 449 25.35 -10.86 13.04
C PHE A 449 26.34 -11.95 13.47
N LYS A 450 25.95 -12.96 14.27
CA LYS A 450 26.89 -13.96 14.82
C LYS A 450 27.75 -14.70 13.77
N ASP A 451 27.25 -14.83 12.54
CA ASP A 451 27.94 -15.50 11.43
C ASP A 451 28.54 -14.51 10.41
N ILE A 452 28.32 -13.20 10.62
CA ILE A 452 28.76 -12.09 9.76
C ILE A 452 29.90 -11.32 10.45
N ASP A 453 29.62 -10.81 11.65
CA ASP A 453 30.56 -10.13 12.54
C ASP A 453 30.36 -10.67 13.97
N PRO A 454 31.06 -11.76 14.35
CA PRO A 454 30.92 -12.39 15.65
C PRO A 454 31.32 -11.47 16.81
N GLU A 455 32.24 -10.53 16.62
CA GLU A 455 32.67 -9.62 17.67
C GLU A 455 31.54 -8.64 18.01
N PHE A 456 31.01 -7.96 16.98
CA PHE A 456 29.86 -7.08 17.12
C PHE A 456 28.63 -7.81 17.69
N ALA A 457 28.34 -9.00 17.18
CA ALA A 457 27.22 -9.82 17.66
C ALA A 457 27.33 -10.13 19.16
N ASN A 458 28.54 -10.47 19.64
CA ASN A 458 28.75 -10.73 21.07
C ASN A 458 28.63 -9.45 21.92
N SER A 459 29.10 -8.31 21.41
CA SER A 459 28.87 -7.01 22.08
C SER A 459 27.38 -6.71 22.25
N CYS A 460 26.56 -6.94 21.22
CA CYS A 460 25.11 -6.84 21.32
C CYS A 460 24.55 -7.83 22.34
N LEU A 461 24.94 -9.10 22.30
CA LEU A 461 24.44 -10.12 23.23
C LEU A 461 24.72 -9.77 24.69
N ASP A 462 25.93 -9.31 25.00
CA ASP A 462 26.33 -8.96 26.35
C ASP A 462 25.61 -7.71 26.84
N ALA A 463 25.45 -6.69 25.97
CA ALA A 463 24.63 -5.51 26.28
C ALA A 463 23.16 -5.89 26.54
N GLY A 464 22.58 -6.76 25.71
CA GLY A 464 21.21 -7.23 25.87
C GLY A 464 20.98 -8.01 27.16
N LYS A 465 21.92 -8.89 27.56
CA LYS A 465 21.87 -9.59 28.85
C LYS A 465 21.94 -8.61 30.03
N LYS A 466 22.81 -7.61 29.95
CA LYS A 466 22.96 -6.60 30.98
C LYS A 466 21.69 -5.75 31.15
N ALA A 467 21.03 -5.40 30.04
CA ALA A 467 19.74 -4.73 30.07
C ALA A 467 18.64 -5.63 30.68
N TRP A 468 18.64 -6.92 30.36
CA TRP A 468 17.74 -7.87 30.98
C TRP A 468 17.97 -8.02 32.49
N GLU A 469 19.22 -8.04 32.94
CA GLU A 469 19.58 -8.04 34.36
C GLU A 469 19.08 -6.78 35.07
N PHE A 470 19.23 -5.60 34.46
CA PHE A 470 18.66 -4.36 34.99
C PHE A 470 17.14 -4.46 35.17
N LEU A 471 16.41 -5.02 34.20
CA LEU A 471 14.95 -5.18 34.26
C LEU A 471 14.50 -6.20 35.32
N ASN A 472 15.29 -7.25 35.58
CA ASN A 472 14.99 -8.20 36.66
C ASN A 472 15.06 -7.55 38.05
N VAL A 473 15.85 -6.49 38.20
CA VAL A 473 15.92 -5.70 39.44
C VAL A 473 14.87 -4.58 39.43
N ASN A 474 14.65 -3.93 38.28
CA ASN A 474 13.75 -2.80 38.09
C ASN A 474 12.51 -3.20 37.28
N TYR A 475 11.61 -3.98 37.89
CA TYR A 475 10.45 -4.56 37.21
C TYR A 475 9.25 -3.60 37.07
N GLU A 476 9.27 -2.44 37.71
CA GLU A 476 8.22 -1.42 37.55
C GLU A 476 8.44 -0.58 36.29
N MET A 477 7.34 -0.08 35.71
CA MET A 477 7.41 0.78 34.54
C MET A 477 7.98 2.15 34.94
N ILE A 478 9.12 2.50 34.36
CA ILE A 478 9.76 3.82 34.45
C ILE A 478 9.69 4.38 33.04
N ASP A 479 8.84 5.39 32.82
CA ASP A 479 8.66 6.09 31.55
C ASP A 479 8.49 7.59 31.83
N PRO A 480 9.60 8.32 32.07
CA PRO A 480 9.54 9.70 32.50
C PRO A 480 9.05 10.60 31.37
N LEU A 481 8.20 11.58 31.73
CA LEU A 481 7.84 12.69 30.84
C LEU A 481 9.06 13.52 30.49
N ASN A 482 8.95 14.28 29.39
CA ASN A 482 9.88 15.37 29.14
C ASN A 482 10.00 16.30 30.36
N PRO A 483 11.21 16.78 30.68
CA PRO A 483 11.37 17.81 31.69
C PRO A 483 10.61 19.09 31.33
N GLU A 484 10.26 19.88 32.34
CA GLU A 484 9.59 21.17 32.12
C GLU A 484 10.43 22.04 31.17
N GLY A 485 9.79 22.53 30.10
CA GLY A 485 10.44 23.34 29.08
C GLY A 485 10.97 22.56 27.88
N PHE A 486 11.02 21.23 27.92
CA PHE A 486 11.37 20.41 26.75
C PHE A 486 10.13 20.18 25.86
N ASP A 487 10.27 20.28 24.55
CA ASP A 487 9.16 20.07 23.59
C ASP A 487 9.37 18.88 22.64
N ALA A 488 10.37 18.04 22.87
CA ALA A 488 10.68 16.85 22.07
C ALA A 488 9.56 15.80 22.03
N GLY A 489 9.59 14.87 21.07
CA GLY A 489 8.66 13.73 21.03
C GLY A 489 8.65 12.88 22.32
N GLU A 490 7.47 12.45 22.77
CA GLU A 490 7.33 11.70 24.03
C GLU A 490 7.48 10.18 23.87
N TYR A 491 6.99 9.62 22.75
CA TYR A 491 7.03 8.19 22.40
C TYR A 491 6.56 7.22 23.47
N ARG A 492 5.59 7.62 24.30
CA ARG A 492 5.10 6.79 25.42
C ARG A 492 4.33 5.58 24.93
N ASP A 493 4.48 4.47 25.64
CA ASP A 493 3.70 3.25 25.43
C ASP A 493 2.52 3.26 26.42
N ASP A 494 1.34 2.84 25.95
CA ASP A 494 0.09 2.80 26.72
C ASP A 494 -0.01 1.60 27.68
#